data_AF-A0A960WQN3-F1
#
_entry.id   AF-A0A960WQN3-F1
#
_cell.length_a   1.000
_cell.length_b   1.000
_cell.length_c   1.000
_cell.angle_alpha   90.00
_cell.angle_beta   90.00
_cell.angle_gamma   90.00
#
_symmetry.space_group_name_H-M   'P 1'
#
loop_
_entity.id
_entity.type
_entity.pdbx_description
1 polymer ?
#
loop_
_entity_poly.entity_id
_entity_poly.type
_entity_poly.pdbx_seq_one_letter_code
_entity_poly.pdbx_strand_id
1 'polypeptide(L)'
;MSRFKLALAQMPVIGGQPGENLRNAVDQVAAAARSGAAVVLLPEALDCGWCHASARELAGPIPDGEACLRLREAARTHSIHVCAGLIERAGDRLFN
;
A
#
# COMPACT_ATOMS: atom_id res chain seq x y z
N MET A 1 -26.66 10.98 6.90
CA MET A 1 -25.25 10.57 6.70
C MET A 1 -25.23 9.23 5.99
N SER A 2 -24.53 9.11 4.87
CA SER A 2 -24.29 7.80 4.25
C SER A 2 -23.33 6.99 5.12
N ARG A 3 -23.60 5.70 5.28
CA ARG A 3 -22.71 4.75 5.96
C ARG A 3 -21.86 4.04 4.91
N PHE A 4 -20.62 3.71 5.25
CA PHE A 4 -19.76 2.87 4.41
C PHE A 4 -19.03 1.84 5.29
N LYS A 5 -18.53 0.78 4.66
CA LYS A 5 -17.72 -0.24 5.33
C LYS A 5 -16.24 0.04 5.08
N LEU A 6 -15.47 0.15 6.17
CA LEU A 6 -14.01 0.26 6.16
C LEU A 6 -13.41 -1.11 6.52
N ALA A 7 -12.43 -1.55 5.74
CA ALA A 7 -11.59 -2.69 6.09
C ALA A 7 -10.24 -2.20 6.63
N LEU A 8 -9.81 -2.76 7.77
CA LEU A 8 -8.46 -2.57 8.30
C LEU A 8 -7.65 -3.81 7.96
N ALA A 9 -6.70 -3.69 7.05
CA ALA A 9 -5.91 -4.82 6.59
C ALA A 9 -4.63 -4.95 7.41
N GLN A 10 -4.53 -6.06 8.15
CA GLN A 10 -3.27 -6.47 8.77
C GLN A 10 -2.59 -7.51 7.87
N MET A 11 -1.30 -7.33 7.61
CA MET A 11 -0.48 -8.24 6.81
C MET A 11 0.98 -8.19 7.29
N PRO A 12 1.76 -9.26 7.09
CA PRO A 12 3.20 -9.21 7.31
C PRO A 12 3.85 -8.18 6.36
N VAL A 13 4.68 -7.30 6.91
CA VAL A 13 5.53 -6.38 6.15
C VAL A 13 6.98 -6.79 6.40
N ILE A 14 7.62 -7.30 5.35
CA ILE A 14 8.99 -7.82 5.44
C ILE A 14 9.95 -6.76 4.90
N GLY A 15 10.89 -6.34 5.75
CA GLY A 15 11.89 -5.35 5.39
C GLY A 15 12.66 -5.74 4.12
N GLY A 16 12.76 -4.82 3.17
CA GLY A 16 13.50 -5.03 1.92
C GLY A 16 12.85 -5.98 0.91
N GLN A 17 11.57 -6.35 1.09
CA GLN A 17 10.83 -7.19 0.14
C GLN A 17 9.59 -6.50 -0.44
N PRO A 18 9.74 -5.36 -1.16
CA PRO A 18 8.62 -4.60 -1.69
C PRO A 18 7.74 -5.41 -2.64
N GLY A 19 8.33 -6.31 -3.44
CA GLY A 19 7.58 -7.17 -4.35
C GLY A 19 6.56 -8.05 -3.62
N GLU A 20 7.00 -8.77 -2.58
CA GLU A 20 6.18 -9.64 -1.74
C GLU A 20 5.14 -8.83 -0.95
N ASN A 21 5.56 -7.73 -0.32
CA ASN A 21 4.66 -6.90 0.46
C ASN A 21 3.55 -6.29 -0.43
N LEU A 22 3.89 -5.75 -1.60
CA LEU A 22 2.90 -5.21 -2.52
C LEU A 22 1.98 -6.30 -3.08
N ARG A 23 2.46 -7.54 -3.23
CA ARG A 23 1.60 -8.67 -3.65
C ARG A 23 0.57 -8.97 -2.56
N ASN A 24 1.01 -9.08 -1.31
CA ASN A 24 0.12 -9.26 -0.15
C ASN A 24 -0.87 -8.09 -0.01
N ALA A 25 -0.43 -6.85 -0.22
CA ALA A 25 -1.30 -5.68 -0.15
C ALA A 25 -2.41 -5.72 -1.21
N VAL A 26 -2.08 -6.11 -2.45
CA VAL A 26 -3.07 -6.31 -3.51
C VAL A 26 -4.09 -7.40 -3.15
N ASP A 27 -3.63 -8.51 -2.56
CA ASP A 27 -4.53 -9.58 -2.09
C ASP A 27 -5.49 -9.07 -1.00
N GLN A 28 -5.01 -8.23 -0.08
CA GLN A 28 -5.84 -7.61 0.95
C GLN A 28 -6.85 -6.61 0.38
N VAL A 29 -6.47 -5.83 -0.64
CA VAL A 29 -7.40 -4.95 -1.38
C VAL A 29 -8.52 -5.78 -2.01
N ALA A 30 -8.18 -6.87 -2.68
CA ALA A 30 -9.15 -7.77 -3.30
C ALA A 30 -10.08 -8.43 -2.25
N ALA A 31 -9.54 -8.86 -1.10
CA ALA A 31 -10.32 -9.44 -0.02
C ALA A 31 -11.29 -8.44 0.64
N ALA A 32 -10.84 -7.20 0.84
CA ALA A 32 -11.67 -6.12 1.36
C ALA A 32 -12.85 -5.80 0.43
N ALA A 33 -12.58 -5.70 -0.88
CA ALA A 33 -13.61 -5.46 -1.88
C ALA A 33 -14.63 -6.61 -1.95
N ARG A 34 -14.17 -7.87 -1.93
CA ARG A 34 -15.07 -9.05 -1.85
C ARG A 34 -15.95 -9.05 -0.60
N SER A 35 -15.48 -8.44 0.48
CA SER A 35 -16.23 -8.26 1.73
C SER A 35 -17.19 -7.07 1.72
N GLY A 36 -17.28 -6.34 0.60
CA GLY A 36 -18.13 -5.16 0.42
C GLY A 36 -17.62 -3.92 1.13
N ALA A 37 -16.30 -3.81 1.38
CA ALA A 37 -15.71 -2.58 1.88
C ALA A 37 -15.63 -1.53 0.77
N ALA A 38 -15.90 -0.26 1.11
CA ALA A 38 -15.75 0.87 0.21
C ALA A 38 -14.33 1.48 0.28
N VAL A 39 -13.64 1.24 1.41
CA VAL A 39 -12.28 1.69 1.68
C VAL A 39 -11.52 0.56 2.37
N VAL A 40 -10.25 0.39 2.02
CA VAL A 40 -9.29 -0.43 2.77
C VAL A 40 -8.13 0.44 3.25
N LEU A 41 -7.79 0.34 4.53
CA LEU A 41 -6.58 0.90 5.12
C LEU A 41 -5.52 -0.20 5.22
N LEU A 42 -4.40 0.01 4.53
CA LEU A 42 -3.22 -0.85 4.54
C LEU A 42 -2.20 -0.36 5.59
N PRO A 43 -1.23 -1.21 5.98
CA PRO A 43 -0.22 -0.85 6.98
C PRO A 43 0.67 0.34 6.59
N GLU A 44 1.34 0.90 7.61
CA GLU A 44 2.43 1.86 7.48
C GLU A 44 3.64 1.25 6.76
N ALA A 45 4.34 2.08 5.96
CA ALA A 45 5.58 1.73 5.27
C ALA A 45 5.55 0.34 4.60
N LEU A 46 4.43 -0.03 3.99
CA LEU A 46 4.16 -1.42 3.61
C LEU A 46 5.09 -1.91 2.51
N ASP A 47 5.67 -1.02 1.71
CA ASP A 47 6.59 -1.36 0.63
C ASP A 47 7.95 -1.79 1.21
N CYS A 48 8.60 -0.91 1.98
CA CYS A 48 9.99 -1.10 2.40
C CYS A 48 10.14 -1.71 3.80
N GLY A 49 9.11 -1.61 4.65
CA GLY A 49 9.17 -1.89 6.08
C GLY A 49 9.67 -0.71 6.90
N TRP A 50 9.10 -0.56 8.10
CA TRP A 50 9.40 0.55 9.00
C TRP A 50 10.88 0.63 9.36
N CYS A 51 11.49 1.81 9.14
CA CYS A 51 12.90 2.10 9.40
C CYS A 51 13.91 1.12 8.78
N HIS A 52 13.52 0.35 7.77
CA HIS A 52 14.42 -0.61 7.14
C HIS A 52 15.43 0.12 6.22
N ALA A 53 16.72 -0.20 6.35
CA ALA A 53 17.79 0.50 5.64
C ALA A 53 17.64 0.46 4.11
N SER A 54 17.06 -0.63 3.58
CA SER A 54 16.82 -0.79 2.14
C SER A 54 15.88 0.26 1.55
N ALA A 55 15.11 1.00 2.35
CA ALA A 55 14.28 2.10 1.86
C ALA A 55 15.11 3.13 1.08
N ARG A 56 16.39 3.29 1.44
CA ARG A 56 17.37 4.13 0.72
C ARG A 56 17.61 3.73 -0.72
N GLU A 57 17.27 2.51 -1.11
CA GLU A 57 17.44 1.99 -2.46
C GLU A 57 16.08 1.67 -3.11
N LEU A 58 15.12 1.18 -2.33
CA LEU A 58 13.89 0.58 -2.83
C LEU A 58 12.67 1.52 -2.81
N ALA A 59 12.67 2.59 -2.02
CA ALA A 59 11.55 3.53 -1.97
C ALA A 59 11.36 4.25 -3.31
N GLY A 60 10.10 4.34 -3.74
CA GLY A 60 9.71 4.97 -5.01
C GLY A 60 9.07 6.35 -4.83
N PRO A 61 8.98 7.15 -5.90
CA PRO A 61 8.27 8.43 -5.86
C PRO A 61 6.76 8.24 -5.77
N ILE A 62 6.06 9.23 -5.24
CA ILE A 62 4.60 9.34 -5.30
C ILE A 62 4.26 10.44 -6.32
N PRO A 63 3.27 10.26 -7.24
CA PRO A 63 2.39 9.10 -7.40
C PRO A 63 2.86 8.08 -8.45
N ASP A 64 4.01 8.29 -9.08
CA ASP A 64 4.41 7.56 -10.30
C ASP A 64 5.31 6.34 -10.04
N GLY A 65 5.65 6.05 -8.79
CA GLY A 65 6.43 4.88 -8.38
C GLY A 65 5.64 3.57 -8.42
N GLU A 66 6.37 2.45 -8.52
CA GLU A 66 5.79 1.10 -8.69
C GLU A 66 4.71 0.77 -7.63
N ALA A 67 4.98 1.10 -6.37
CA ALA A 67 4.02 0.86 -5.28
C ALA A 67 2.68 1.57 -5.51
N CYS A 68 2.71 2.86 -5.85
CA CYS A 68 1.51 3.63 -6.18
C CYS A 68 0.80 3.08 -7.42
N LEU A 69 1.55 2.72 -8.47
CA LEU A 69 0.97 2.16 -9.69
C LEU A 69 0.22 0.85 -9.43
N ARG A 70 0.82 -0.08 -8.67
CA ARG A 70 0.21 -1.37 -8.34
C ARG A 70 -1.03 -1.22 -7.46
N LEU A 71 -0.98 -0.36 -6.44
CA LEU A 71 -2.12 -0.12 -5.56
C LEU A 71 -3.26 0.63 -6.28
N ARG A 72 -2.93 1.59 -7.15
CA ARG A 72 -3.90 2.28 -8.00
C ARG A 72 -4.62 1.33 -8.94
N GLU A 73 -3.89 0.40 -9.55
CA GLU A 73 -4.47 -0.61 -10.43
C GLU A 73 -5.37 -1.59 -9.67
N ALA A 74 -4.97 -2.02 -8.47
CA ALA A 74 -5.81 -2.86 -7.61
C ALA A 74 -7.09 -2.13 -7.16
N ALA A 75 -6.97 -0.86 -6.75
CA ALA A 75 -8.10 0.00 -6.40
C ALA A 75 -9.11 0.11 -7.56
N ARG A 76 -8.61 0.36 -8.78
CA ARG A 76 -9.41 0.47 -10.00
C ARG A 76 -10.10 -0.85 -10.35
N THR A 77 -9.35 -1.95 -10.33
CA THR A 77 -9.85 -3.30 -10.66
C THR A 77 -10.97 -3.72 -9.72
N HIS A 78 -10.85 -3.40 -8.43
CA HIS A 78 -11.81 -3.83 -7.41
C HIS A 78 -12.83 -2.76 -7.03
N SER A 79 -12.81 -1.59 -7.67
CA SER A 79 -13.72 -0.46 -7.40
C SER A 79 -13.79 -0.09 -5.91
N ILE A 80 -12.62 -0.02 -5.25
CA ILE A 80 -12.47 0.28 -3.83
C ILE A 80 -11.43 1.39 -3.63
N HIS A 81 -11.63 2.25 -2.63
CA HIS A 81 -10.60 3.22 -2.24
C HIS A 81 -9.51 2.54 -1.42
N VAL A 82 -8.26 2.90 -1.66
CA VAL A 82 -7.11 2.35 -0.94
C VAL A 82 -6.38 3.48 -0.23
N CYS A 83 -6.21 3.35 1.08
CA CYS A 83 -5.32 4.18 1.88
C CYS A 83 -4.13 3.32 2.29
N ALA A 84 -2.91 3.78 1.99
CA ALA A 84 -1.68 3.01 2.19
C ALA A 84 -0.58 3.90 2.74
N GLY A 85 0.20 3.38 3.69
CA GLY A 85 1.47 3.98 4.09
C GLY A 85 2.60 3.45 3.21
N LEU A 86 3.33 4.34 2.56
CA LEU A 86 4.45 4.05 1.68
C LEU A 86 5.62 4.94 2.07
N ILE A 87 6.85 4.45 1.92
CA ILE A 87 8.01 5.33 2.02
C ILE A 87 8.16 6.09 0.70
N GLU A 88 7.99 7.40 0.74
CA GLU A 88 8.14 8.27 -0.42
C GLU A 88 9.62 8.62 -0.65
N ARG A 89 10.09 8.46 -1.89
CA ARG A 89 11.31 9.10 -2.38
C ARG A 89 10.99 10.39 -3.12
N ALA A 90 11.43 11.51 -2.55
CA ALA A 90 11.37 12.82 -3.19
C ALA A 90 12.80 13.38 -3.37
N GLY A 91 13.39 13.07 -4.53
CA GLY A 91 14.81 13.32 -4.82
C GLY A 91 15.71 12.47 -3.92
N ASP A 92 16.63 13.12 -3.21
CA ASP A 92 17.58 12.46 -2.28
C ASP A 92 16.99 12.25 -0.87
N ARG A 93 15.74 12.64 -0.64
CA ARG A 93 15.08 12.55 0.66
C ARG A 93 14.04 11.44 0.68
N LEU A 94 13.89 10.85 1.86
CA LEU A 94 12.85 9.87 2.16
C LEU A 94 11.87 10.43 3.18
N PHE A 95 10.60 10.10 3.01
CA PHE A 95 9.51 10.46 3.91
C PHE A 95 8.66 9.24 4.22
N ASN A 96 8.09 9.23 5.42
CA ASN A 96 6.92 8.43 5.76
C ASN A 96 5.74 9.38 5.88
#